data_AF-A0A1J9PQ00-F1
#
_entry.id   AF-A0A1J9PQ00-F1
#
_cell.length_a   1.000
_cell.length_b   1.000
_cell.length_c   1.000
_cell.angle_alpha   90.00
_cell.angle_beta   90.00
_cell.angle_gamma   90.00
#
_symmetry.space_group_name_H-M   'P 1'
#
loop_
_entity.id
_entity.type
_entity.pdbx_description
1 polymer ?
#
loop_
_entity_poly.entity_id
_entity_poly.type
_entity_poly.pdbx_seq_one_letter_code
_entity_poly.pdbx_strand_id
1 'polypeptide(L)'
;MNTIQAPAFQPLRYIPAEEKEAMLNLTVLWVDAAAHGRLPKGGNHWCFYLRVSDDRSVRVDISPSYSVPSVVMPGGSKAIMIVSHLPSPVSNSATKVVRLDVPPGSTTRDFINSIVNAKRHQYEFNAEGQGCRFWVDHQITLFESQGFFLHGSQITEAKNAIRTQYPDQIQYPLVIGSYYP
;
A
#
# COMPACT_ATOMS: atom_id res chain seq x y z
N MET A 1 1.70 -21.95 -36.38
CA MET A 1 0.95 -20.83 -35.81
C MET A 1 1.70 -20.38 -34.57
N ASN A 2 2.30 -19.19 -34.56
CA ASN A 2 2.99 -18.67 -33.39
C ASN A 2 1.95 -18.10 -32.43
N THR A 3 1.62 -18.83 -31.38
CA THR A 3 0.90 -18.28 -30.22
C THR A 3 1.83 -17.31 -29.51
N ILE A 4 1.58 -16.01 -29.70
CA ILE A 4 2.17 -14.97 -28.86
C ILE A 4 1.55 -15.16 -27.48
N GLN A 5 2.27 -15.83 -26.58
CA GLN A 5 1.88 -15.95 -25.18
C GLN A 5 1.91 -14.54 -24.58
N ALA A 6 0.76 -14.08 -24.07
CA ALA A 6 0.71 -12.83 -23.34
C ALA A 6 1.72 -12.88 -22.18
N PRO A 7 2.46 -11.79 -21.92
CA PRO A 7 3.43 -11.78 -20.84
C PRO A 7 2.75 -12.11 -19.52
N ALA A 8 3.42 -12.91 -18.70
CA ALA A 8 2.92 -13.27 -17.38
C ALA A 8 2.61 -12.02 -16.56
N PHE A 9 1.48 -12.02 -15.86
CA PHE A 9 1.06 -10.91 -15.02
C PHE A 9 2.16 -10.55 -13.99
N GLN A 10 2.54 -9.27 -13.97
CA GLN A 10 3.54 -8.74 -13.04
C GLN A 10 2.81 -7.93 -11.94
N PRO A 11 2.62 -8.50 -10.73
CA PRO A 11 1.88 -7.86 -9.64
C PRO A 11 2.67 -6.76 -8.92
N LEU A 12 3.94 -6.54 -9.27
CA LEU A 12 4.81 -5.55 -8.65
C LEU A 12 5.42 -4.65 -9.71
N ARG A 13 5.30 -3.34 -9.54
CA ARG A 13 5.84 -2.31 -10.44
C ARG A 13 6.63 -1.27 -9.65
N TYR A 14 7.73 -0.81 -10.25
CA TYR A 14 8.56 0.27 -9.74
C TYR A 14 8.46 1.46 -10.70
N ILE A 15 8.32 2.68 -10.16
CA ILE A 15 8.19 3.91 -10.94
C ILE A 15 9.10 5.00 -10.34
N PRO A 16 10.11 5.49 -11.08
CA PRO A 16 10.58 4.95 -12.37
C PRO A 16 11.23 3.56 -12.21
N ALA A 17 11.20 2.73 -13.25
CA ALA A 17 11.63 1.33 -13.15
C ALA A 17 13.15 1.20 -13.04
N GLU A 18 13.87 2.08 -13.73
CA GLU A 18 15.32 2.22 -13.74
C GLU A 18 15.90 2.62 -12.38
N GLU A 19 15.12 3.28 -11.53
CA GLU A 19 15.55 3.66 -10.17
C GLU A 19 15.25 2.59 -9.12
N LYS A 20 14.77 1.39 -9.51
CA LYS A 20 14.39 0.33 -8.56
C LYS A 20 15.42 0.11 -7.46
N GLU A 21 16.67 -0.17 -7.82
CA GLU A 21 17.70 -0.50 -6.83
C GLU A 21 18.10 0.72 -5.99
N ALA A 22 18.11 1.92 -6.58
CA ALA A 22 18.34 3.15 -5.85
C ALA A 22 17.24 3.40 -4.80
N MET A 23 15.96 3.29 -5.21
CA MET A 23 14.80 3.42 -4.32
C MET A 23 14.86 2.43 -3.15
N LEU A 24 15.13 1.16 -3.44
CA LEU A 24 15.17 0.12 -2.41
C LEU A 24 16.26 0.37 -1.35
N ASN A 25 17.36 1.02 -1.72
CA ASN A 25 18.47 1.30 -0.81
C ASN A 25 18.30 2.59 0.02
N LEU A 26 17.21 3.35 -0.19
CA LEU A 26 16.95 4.56 0.60
C LEU A 26 16.58 4.21 2.04
N THR A 27 17.24 4.89 2.99
CA THR A 27 16.90 4.85 4.42
C THR A 27 15.54 5.50 4.65
N VAL A 28 14.72 4.85 5.47
CA VAL A 28 13.39 5.31 5.87
C VAL A 28 13.48 5.98 7.24
N LEU A 29 13.00 7.21 7.33
CA LEU A 29 12.95 8.02 8.55
C LEU A 29 11.71 7.67 9.39
N TRP A 30 10.56 7.53 8.75
CA TRP A 30 9.30 7.03 9.29
C TRP A 30 8.36 6.64 8.13
N VAL A 31 7.22 6.03 8.45
CA VAL A 31 6.18 5.72 7.47
C VAL A 31 4.94 6.55 7.74
N ASP A 32 4.39 7.17 6.71
CA ASP A 32 3.10 7.84 6.76
C ASP A 32 2.03 6.94 6.12
N ALA A 33 1.05 6.48 6.92
CA ALA A 33 -0.17 5.86 6.39
C ALA A 33 -1.17 6.97 6.08
N ALA A 34 -1.56 7.09 4.80
CA ALA A 34 -2.30 8.26 4.33
C ALA A 34 -3.59 7.90 3.60
N ALA A 35 -4.66 8.62 3.94
CA ALA A 35 -5.92 8.66 3.21
C ALA A 35 -5.87 9.74 2.14
N HIS A 36 -6.32 9.45 0.93
CA HIS A 36 -6.53 10.41 -0.16
C HIS A 36 -8.00 10.78 -0.32
N GLY A 37 -8.34 11.48 -1.41
CA GLY A 37 -9.72 11.85 -1.74
C GLY A 37 -10.72 10.69 -1.63
N ARG A 38 -11.98 11.05 -1.38
CA ARG A 38 -13.10 10.10 -1.26
C ARG A 38 -13.28 9.33 -2.56
N LEU A 39 -13.47 8.01 -2.44
CA LEU A 39 -13.78 7.16 -3.58
C LEU A 39 -15.27 7.25 -3.93
N PRO A 40 -15.68 7.03 -5.19
CA PRO A 40 -17.08 7.14 -5.62
C PRO A 40 -18.08 6.28 -4.83
N LYS A 41 -17.62 5.15 -4.28
CA LYS A 41 -18.43 4.22 -3.47
C LYS A 41 -18.21 4.37 -1.96
N GLY A 42 -17.60 5.46 -1.53
CA GLY A 42 -17.26 5.73 -0.14
C GLY A 42 -15.91 5.17 0.30
N GLY A 43 -15.49 5.56 1.49
CA GLY A 43 -14.12 5.43 1.97
C GLY A 43 -13.15 6.38 1.25
N ASN A 44 -11.88 6.20 1.57
CA ASN A 44 -10.76 6.89 0.93
C ASN A 44 -9.84 5.84 0.31
N HIS A 45 -9.06 6.24 -0.71
CA HIS A 45 -7.90 5.45 -1.09
C HIS A 45 -6.82 5.58 -0.01
N TRP A 46 -6.16 4.47 0.34
CA TRP A 46 -5.11 4.46 1.34
C TRP A 46 -3.83 3.83 0.77
N CYS A 47 -2.70 4.42 1.11
CA CYS A 47 -1.38 3.92 0.76
C CYS A 47 -0.35 4.33 1.83
N PHE A 48 0.89 3.85 1.69
CA PHE A 48 2.01 4.26 2.53
C PHE A 48 2.94 5.22 1.80
N TYR A 49 3.52 6.15 2.53
CA TYR A 49 4.66 6.95 2.12
C TYR A 49 5.83 6.65 3.06
N LEU A 50 6.84 5.95 2.57
CA LEU A 50 8.10 5.74 3.27
C LEU A 50 8.91 7.02 3.14
N ARG A 51 9.10 7.75 4.24
CA ARG A 51 9.76 9.06 4.21
C ARG A 51 11.27 8.85 4.17
N VAL A 52 11.93 9.37 3.14
CA VAL A 52 13.37 9.14 2.89
C VAL A 52 14.22 10.40 3.00
N SER A 53 13.58 11.57 2.99
CA SER A 53 14.13 12.89 3.29
C SER A 53 13.00 13.81 3.75
N ASP A 54 13.27 15.08 4.06
CA ASP A 54 12.21 16.04 4.44
C ASP A 54 11.23 16.35 3.29
N ASP A 55 11.65 16.16 2.05
CA ASP A 55 10.92 16.56 0.84
C ASP A 55 10.60 15.38 -0.11
N ARG A 56 11.05 14.16 0.19
CA ARG A 56 10.84 12.99 -0.68
C ARG A 56 10.27 11.80 0.07
N SER A 57 9.67 10.91 -0.70
CA SER A 57 9.14 9.64 -0.20
C SER A 57 9.22 8.54 -1.25
N VAL A 58 9.19 7.29 -0.79
CA VAL A 58 8.81 6.14 -1.61
C VAL A 58 7.38 5.76 -1.27
N ARG A 59 6.45 5.96 -2.20
CA ARG A 59 5.06 5.57 -2.02
C ARG A 59 4.90 4.08 -2.32
N VAL A 60 4.27 3.36 -1.40
CA VAL A 60 3.84 1.97 -1.60
C VAL A 60 2.33 1.96 -1.70
N ASP A 61 1.86 1.74 -2.92
CA ASP A 61 0.45 1.79 -3.28
C ASP A 61 -0.04 0.43 -3.78
N ILE A 62 -1.34 0.18 -3.65
CA ILE A 62 -1.99 -0.99 -4.23
C ILE A 62 -3.22 -0.58 -5.04
N SER A 63 -3.27 -1.03 -6.28
CA SER A 63 -4.33 -0.68 -7.23
C SER A 63 -4.93 -1.92 -7.89
N PRO A 64 -6.25 -1.98 -8.12
CA PRO A 64 -6.85 -3.05 -8.92
C PRO A 64 -6.33 -2.99 -10.36
N SER A 65 -6.04 -4.16 -10.95
CA SER A 65 -5.62 -4.23 -12.35
C SER A 65 -6.77 -4.01 -13.33
N TYR A 66 -8.02 -4.29 -12.92
CA TYR A 66 -9.25 -4.34 -13.72
C TYR A 66 -9.23 -5.24 -14.97
N SER A 67 -8.06 -5.75 -15.34
CA SER A 67 -7.79 -6.47 -16.59
C SER A 67 -7.37 -7.92 -16.34
N VAL A 68 -6.88 -8.23 -15.14
CA VAL A 68 -6.53 -9.60 -14.75
C VAL A 68 -7.58 -10.08 -13.75
N PRO A 69 -8.45 -11.03 -14.14
CA PRO A 69 -9.50 -11.53 -13.27
C PRO A 69 -8.95 -12.09 -11.95
N SER A 70 -9.68 -11.84 -10.89
CA SER A 70 -9.46 -12.48 -9.59
C SER A 70 -9.77 -13.98 -9.69
N VAL A 71 -9.05 -14.79 -8.92
CA VAL A 71 -9.29 -16.24 -8.80
C VAL A 71 -10.01 -16.60 -7.50
N VAL A 72 -10.10 -15.67 -6.54
CA VAL A 72 -10.74 -15.88 -5.24
C VAL A 72 -12.03 -15.05 -5.07
N MET A 73 -12.08 -13.84 -5.62
CA MET A 73 -13.17 -12.87 -5.52
C MET A 73 -13.96 -12.81 -6.84
N PRO A 74 -15.16 -13.41 -6.93
CA PRO A 74 -15.97 -13.36 -8.15
C PRO A 74 -16.19 -11.92 -8.65
N GLY A 75 -15.95 -11.69 -9.94
CA GLY A 75 -16.06 -10.37 -10.57
C GLY A 75 -14.93 -9.38 -10.19
N GLY A 76 -14.05 -9.74 -9.27
CA GLY A 76 -12.91 -8.94 -8.85
C GLY A 76 -11.72 -8.99 -9.81
N SER A 77 -10.64 -8.32 -9.42
CA SER A 77 -9.39 -8.32 -10.19
C SER A 77 -8.16 -8.43 -9.31
N LYS A 78 -7.08 -8.99 -9.86
CA LYS A 78 -5.78 -9.00 -9.19
C LYS A 78 -5.28 -7.59 -8.98
N ALA A 79 -4.58 -7.39 -7.88
CA ALA A 79 -3.94 -6.14 -7.52
C ALA A 79 -2.57 -5.99 -8.17
N ILE A 80 -2.17 -4.74 -8.39
CA ILE A 80 -0.81 -4.34 -8.73
C ILE A 80 -0.30 -3.50 -7.56
N MET A 81 0.76 -3.97 -6.92
CA MET A 81 1.54 -3.19 -5.97
C MET A 81 2.49 -2.27 -6.74
N ILE A 82 2.42 -0.97 -6.47
CA ILE A 82 3.17 0.07 -7.17
C ILE A 82 4.06 0.76 -6.15
N VAL A 83 5.37 0.72 -6.39
CA VAL A 83 6.39 1.38 -5.58
C VAL A 83 6.91 2.58 -6.37
N SER A 84 6.68 3.80 -5.88
CA SER A 84 6.99 5.04 -6.62
C SER A 84 7.92 5.97 -5.85
N HIS A 85 8.99 6.46 -6.47
CA HIS A 85 9.81 7.54 -5.92
C HIS A 85 9.12 8.88 -6.18
N LEU A 86 8.83 9.64 -5.13
CA LEU A 86 8.12 10.90 -5.24
C LEU A 86 8.98 12.07 -4.76
N PRO A 87 8.96 13.23 -5.46
CA PRO A 87 9.59 14.47 -5.02
C PRO A 87 8.72 15.24 -4.02
N SER A 88 7.93 14.51 -3.22
CA SER A 88 7.09 15.09 -2.18
C SER A 88 7.03 14.15 -0.96
N PRO A 89 6.80 14.70 0.24
CA PRO A 89 6.69 13.91 1.46
C PRO A 89 5.44 13.02 1.48
N VAL A 90 4.34 13.59 1.02
CA VAL A 90 3.01 13.01 0.88
C VAL A 90 2.32 13.74 -0.27
N SER A 91 1.23 13.20 -0.82
CA SER A 91 0.42 13.93 -1.80
C SER A 91 -0.30 15.12 -1.17
N ASN A 92 -0.41 16.23 -1.90
CA ASN A 92 -1.27 17.36 -1.53
C ASN A 92 -2.77 17.00 -1.45
N SER A 93 -3.16 15.86 -2.01
CA SER A 93 -4.53 15.33 -1.92
C SER A 93 -4.80 14.47 -0.67
N ALA A 94 -3.81 14.33 0.22
CA ALA A 94 -4.00 13.58 1.45
C ALA A 94 -4.95 14.31 2.41
N THR A 95 -5.96 13.59 2.90
CA THR A 95 -6.99 14.13 3.82
C THR A 95 -6.77 13.70 5.27
N LYS A 96 -6.00 12.63 5.48
CA LYS A 96 -5.52 12.18 6.79
C LYS A 96 -4.16 11.54 6.61
N VAL A 97 -3.23 11.84 7.50
CA VAL A 97 -1.93 11.21 7.60
C VAL A 97 -1.74 10.74 9.03
N VAL A 98 -1.21 9.54 9.21
CA VAL A 98 -0.77 9.00 10.50
C VAL A 98 0.67 8.55 10.36
N ARG A 99 1.53 9.12 11.19
CA ARG A 99 2.95 8.78 11.25
C ARG A 99 3.16 7.51 12.09
N LEU A 100 4.01 6.63 11.58
CA LEU A 100 4.46 5.38 12.19
C LEU A 100 5.99 5.40 12.22
N ASP A 101 6.57 5.55 13.42
CA ASP A 101 8.01 5.58 13.61
C ASP A 101 8.64 4.19 13.43
N VAL A 102 9.83 4.17 12.83
CA VAL A 102 10.55 2.96 12.44
C VAL A 102 11.93 2.90 13.10
N PRO A 103 12.52 1.70 13.26
CA PRO A 103 13.90 1.57 13.73
C PRO A 103 14.89 2.37 12.85
N PRO A 104 15.85 3.10 13.44
CA PRO A 104 16.91 3.76 12.68
C PRO A 104 17.66 2.78 11.77
N GLY A 105 17.96 3.22 10.55
CA GLY A 105 18.65 2.39 9.55
C GLY A 105 17.74 1.45 8.75
N SER A 106 16.43 1.41 9.03
CA SER A 106 15.46 0.72 8.18
C SER A 106 15.53 1.26 6.75
N THR A 107 15.45 0.38 5.76
CA THR A 107 15.49 0.72 4.33
C THR A 107 14.16 0.48 3.65
N THR A 108 13.93 1.12 2.51
CA THR A 108 12.77 0.84 1.66
C THR A 108 12.70 -0.65 1.30
N ARG A 109 13.85 -1.28 1.06
CA ARG A 109 13.96 -2.72 0.79
C ARG A 109 13.36 -3.57 1.89
N ASP A 110 13.53 -3.21 3.16
CA ASP A 110 13.02 -4.00 4.28
C ASP A 110 11.49 -4.09 4.24
N PHE A 111 10.81 -2.95 4.04
CA PHE A 111 9.34 -2.91 3.91
C PHE A 111 8.83 -3.65 2.68
N ILE A 112 9.46 -3.45 1.52
CA ILE A 112 9.03 -4.11 0.28
C ILE A 112 9.27 -5.63 0.37
N ASN A 113 10.44 -6.07 0.85
CA ASN A 113 10.74 -7.48 1.04
C ASN A 113 9.81 -8.13 2.06
N SER A 114 9.45 -7.43 3.13
CA SER A 114 8.48 -7.90 4.11
C SER A 114 7.14 -8.25 3.45
N ILE A 115 6.57 -7.34 2.64
CA ILE A 115 5.34 -7.58 1.89
C ILE A 115 5.52 -8.73 0.88
N VAL A 116 6.63 -8.74 0.16
CA VAL A 116 6.89 -9.73 -0.92
C VAL A 116 7.07 -11.13 -0.35
N ASN A 117 7.90 -11.29 0.68
CA ASN A 117 8.17 -12.56 1.35
C ASN A 117 6.92 -13.13 2.02
N ALA A 118 6.04 -12.27 2.55
CA ALA A 118 4.74 -12.66 3.07
C ALA A 118 3.69 -12.93 1.96
N LYS A 119 4.07 -12.85 0.68
CA LYS A 119 3.18 -12.94 -0.49
C LYS A 119 2.02 -11.93 -0.49
N ARG A 120 2.10 -10.85 0.29
CA ARG A 120 0.99 -9.88 0.42
C ARG A 120 0.86 -8.91 -0.74
N HIS A 121 1.79 -8.92 -1.67
CA HIS A 121 1.66 -8.28 -2.97
C HIS A 121 0.74 -9.07 -3.93
N GLN A 122 0.49 -10.37 -3.65
CA GLN A 122 -0.44 -11.22 -4.38
C GLN A 122 -1.86 -11.03 -3.83
N TYR A 123 -2.42 -9.84 -4.02
CA TYR A 123 -3.71 -9.43 -3.49
C TYR A 123 -4.78 -9.33 -4.59
N GLU A 124 -6.05 -9.36 -4.22
CA GLU A 124 -7.19 -9.24 -5.12
C GLU A 124 -8.24 -8.29 -4.53
N PHE A 125 -8.73 -7.40 -5.38
CA PHE A 125 -9.83 -6.49 -5.08
C PHE A 125 -11.17 -7.14 -5.44
N ASN A 126 -12.24 -6.70 -4.79
CA ASN A 126 -13.59 -7.10 -5.15
C ASN A 126 -14.04 -6.48 -6.51
N ALA A 127 -15.26 -6.78 -6.95
CA ALA A 127 -15.81 -6.31 -8.21
C ALA A 127 -15.89 -4.78 -8.31
N GLU A 128 -16.03 -4.10 -7.17
CA GLU A 128 -16.07 -2.64 -7.07
C GLU A 128 -14.68 -1.98 -7.04
N GLY A 129 -13.60 -2.77 -7.09
CA GLY A 129 -12.23 -2.25 -6.96
C GLY A 129 -11.89 -1.76 -5.55
N GLN A 130 -12.64 -2.20 -4.54
CA GLN A 130 -12.42 -1.90 -3.13
C GLN A 130 -11.56 -2.97 -2.45
N GLY A 131 -10.73 -2.54 -1.50
CA GLY A 131 -9.83 -3.44 -0.78
C GLY A 131 -8.51 -2.80 -0.32
N CYS A 132 -8.17 -1.59 -0.79
CA CYS A 132 -6.91 -0.93 -0.42
C CYS A 132 -6.78 -0.70 1.09
N ARG A 133 -7.86 -0.28 1.76
CA ARG A 133 -7.89 -0.08 3.22
C ARG A 133 -7.61 -1.36 4.01
N PHE A 134 -8.22 -2.47 3.60
CA PHE A 134 -7.97 -3.77 4.22
C PHE A 134 -6.52 -4.21 4.00
N TRP A 135 -5.98 -4.00 2.80
CA TRP A 135 -4.58 -4.30 2.51
C TRP A 135 -3.61 -3.47 3.36
N VAL A 136 -3.85 -2.15 3.52
CA VAL A 136 -3.03 -1.27 4.37
C VAL A 136 -3.11 -1.69 5.85
N ASP A 137 -4.31 -1.97 6.38
CA ASP A 137 -4.50 -2.48 7.76
C ASP A 137 -3.73 -3.78 8.00
N HIS A 138 -3.76 -4.70 7.03
CA HIS A 138 -2.97 -5.93 7.09
C HIS A 138 -1.47 -5.65 7.07
N GLN A 139 -0.98 -4.76 6.20
CA GLN A 139 0.46 -4.45 6.16
C GLN A 139 0.92 -3.80 7.47
N ILE A 140 0.09 -2.97 8.12
CA ILE A 140 0.43 -2.45 9.44
C ILE A 140 0.62 -3.60 10.44
N THR A 141 -0.27 -4.59 10.43
CA THR A 141 -0.15 -5.78 11.29
C THR A 141 1.10 -6.61 10.95
N LEU A 142 1.48 -6.71 9.68
CA LEU A 142 2.73 -7.38 9.27
C LEU A 142 3.95 -6.68 9.87
N PHE A 143 4.06 -5.38 9.63
CA PHE A 143 5.18 -4.56 10.05
C PHE A 143 5.30 -4.50 11.58
N GLU A 144 4.17 -4.40 12.28
CA GLU A 144 4.10 -4.55 13.73
C GLU A 144 4.67 -5.90 14.19
N SER A 145 4.22 -7.02 13.59
CA SER A 145 4.68 -8.36 13.96
C SER A 145 6.17 -8.62 13.70
N GLN A 146 6.78 -7.83 12.81
CA GLN A 146 8.20 -7.91 12.45
C GLN A 146 9.06 -6.84 13.14
N GLY A 147 8.47 -6.03 14.04
CA GLY A 147 9.20 -5.01 14.80
C GLY A 147 9.58 -3.77 13.98
N PHE A 148 8.94 -3.53 12.82
CA PHE A 148 9.22 -2.36 11.97
C PHE A 148 8.57 -1.08 12.48
N PHE A 149 7.61 -1.17 13.41
CA PHE A 149 6.96 -0.02 14.03
C PHE A 149 7.22 0.02 15.52
N LEU A 150 7.68 1.18 16.01
CA LEU A 150 8.20 1.32 17.37
C LEU A 150 7.11 1.58 18.44
N HIS A 151 5.98 2.15 18.04
CA HIS A 151 5.00 2.69 18.97
C HIS A 151 3.60 2.11 18.75
N GLY A 152 3.13 1.32 19.72
CA GLY A 152 1.79 0.72 19.70
C GLY A 152 0.64 1.75 19.64
N SER A 153 0.84 2.96 20.17
CA SER A 153 -0.11 4.06 20.08
C SER A 153 -0.31 4.54 18.64
N GLN A 154 0.79 4.71 17.88
CA GLN A 154 0.73 5.09 16.46
C GLN A 154 0.09 4.00 15.61
N ILE A 155 0.38 2.72 15.89
CA ILE A 155 -0.26 1.58 15.23
C ILE A 155 -1.77 1.59 15.47
N THR A 156 -2.19 1.81 16.72
CA THR A 156 -3.60 1.90 17.09
C THR A 156 -4.29 3.08 16.41
N GLU A 157 -3.64 4.25 16.39
CA GLU A 157 -4.16 5.42 15.66
C GLU A 157 -4.33 5.12 14.17
N ALA A 158 -3.32 4.52 13.52
CA ALA A 158 -3.35 4.21 12.10
C ALA A 158 -4.49 3.24 11.75
N LYS A 159 -4.64 2.15 12.52
CA LYS A 159 -5.73 1.18 12.35
C LYS A 159 -7.12 1.81 12.56
N ASN A 160 -7.26 2.71 13.52
CA ASN A 160 -8.51 3.45 13.75
C ASN A 160 -8.80 4.45 12.61
N ALA A 161 -7.77 5.14 12.12
CA ALA A 161 -7.90 6.09 11.03
C ALA A 161 -8.32 5.40 9.72
N ILE A 162 -7.79 4.22 9.41
CA ILE A 162 -8.18 3.44 8.20
C ILE A 162 -9.67 3.06 8.21
N ARG A 163 -10.26 2.87 9.40
CA ARG A 163 -11.70 2.59 9.60
C ARG A 163 -12.57 3.84 9.60
N THR A 164 -12.00 4.99 9.24
CA THR A 164 -12.67 6.28 9.18
C THR A 164 -12.63 6.84 7.76
N GLN A 165 -13.77 7.35 7.30
CA GLN A 165 -13.88 8.08 6.04
C GLN A 165 -13.65 9.58 6.27
N TYR A 166 -12.75 10.17 5.51
CA TYR A 166 -12.36 11.57 5.56
C TYR A 166 -12.92 12.37 4.36
N PRO A 167 -13.10 13.70 4.50
CA PRO A 167 -12.86 14.50 5.70
C PRO A 167 -13.96 14.43 6.77
N ASP A 168 -15.11 13.81 6.47
CA ASP A 168 -16.31 13.83 7.34
C ASP A 168 -16.16 13.08 8.67
N GLN A 169 -15.09 12.31 8.85
CA GLN A 169 -14.78 11.51 10.05
C GLN A 169 -15.87 10.49 10.41
N ILE A 170 -16.49 9.88 9.39
CA ILE A 170 -17.54 8.89 9.57
C ILE A 170 -16.91 7.49 9.63
N GLN A 171 -17.33 6.66 10.59
CA GLN A 171 -16.90 5.26 10.63
C GLN A 171 -17.29 4.55 9.34
N TYR A 172 -16.31 3.89 8.71
CA TYR A 172 -16.50 3.18 7.47
C TYR A 172 -15.75 1.84 7.54
N PRO A 173 -16.46 0.71 7.64
CA PRO A 173 -15.85 -0.60 7.84
C PRO A 173 -14.90 -0.98 6.69
N LEU A 174 -13.97 -1.89 6.98
CA LEU A 174 -13.07 -2.43 5.96
C LEU A 174 -13.87 -3.26 4.97
N VAL A 175 -13.68 -2.99 3.68
CA VAL A 175 -14.11 -3.90 2.63
C VAL A 175 -13.00 -4.93 2.46
N ILE A 176 -13.32 -6.18 2.74
CA ILE A 176 -12.38 -7.31 2.72
C ILE A 176 -11.98 -7.59 1.27
N GLY A 177 -10.67 -7.65 1.01
CA GLY A 177 -10.13 -8.28 -0.19
C GLY A 177 -9.45 -9.60 0.17
N SER A 178 -8.82 -10.23 -0.82
CA SER A 178 -8.25 -11.58 -0.65
C SER A 178 -6.82 -11.66 -1.16
N TYR A 179 -6.09 -12.68 -0.72
CA TYR A 179 -4.75 -13.00 -1.22
C TYR A 179 -4.83 -14.28 -2.05
N TYR A 180 -4.04 -14.38 -3.11
CA TYR A 180 -3.96 -15.58 -3.94
C TYR A 180 -2.62 -16.32 -3.74
N PRO A 181 -2.57 -17.65 -3.95
CA PRO A 181 -1.37 -18.47 -3.71
C PRO A 181 -0.16 -18.17 -4.60
#